data_AF-A0A813I585-F1
#
_entry.id   AF-A0A813I585-F1
#
_cell.length_a   1.000
_cell.length_b   1.000
_cell.length_c   1.000
_cell.angle_alpha   90.00
_cell.angle_beta   90.00
_cell.angle_gamma   90.00
#
_symmetry.space_group_name_H-M   'P 1'
#
loop_
_entity.id
_entity.type
_entity.pdbx_description
1 polymer ?
#
loop_
_entity_poly.entity_id
_entity_poly.type
_entity_poly.pdbx_seq_one_letter_code
_entity_poly.pdbx_strand_id
1 'polypeptide(L)'
;KMVHIPFALGAIGIFHSVAGQAIQMSACLLAKVFMGVVTTWDNADILAENPNLKVPAGQTITVGHRTYGSSSTGGLTGYLNKVCLSVWTKGANSALAWPASAQAVEGSPGMQ
;
A
#
# COMPACT_ATOMS: atom_id res chain seq x y z
N LYS A 1 -23.59 -25.18 5.88
CA LYS A 1 -22.11 -25.12 5.79
C LYS A 1 -21.76 -24.14 4.66
N MET A 2 -21.00 -23.08 4.93
CA MET A 2 -20.59 -22.13 3.90
C MET A 2 -19.32 -22.66 3.22
N VAL A 3 -19.23 -22.53 1.90
CA VAL A 3 -18.09 -22.96 1.10
C VAL A 3 -17.67 -21.84 0.15
N HIS A 4 -16.36 -21.62 0.01
CA HIS A 4 -15.81 -20.70 -1.00
C HIS A 4 -15.45 -21.50 -2.25
N ILE A 5 -16.12 -21.22 -3.36
CA ILE A 5 -15.84 -21.86 -4.65
C ILE A 5 -15.09 -20.85 -5.53
N PRO A 6 -13.82 -21.09 -5.87
CA PRO A 6 -13.08 -20.23 -6.78
C PRO A 6 -13.73 -20.23 -8.18
N PHE A 7 -14.01 -19.04 -8.71
CA PHE A 7 -14.57 -18.89 -10.05
C PHE A 7 -13.74 -17.97 -10.95
N ALA A 8 -12.94 -17.09 -10.34
CA ALA A 8 -12.05 -16.17 -11.04
C ALA A 8 -10.78 -15.89 -10.22
N LEU A 9 -9.71 -15.57 -10.93
CA LEU A 9 -8.44 -15.11 -10.36
C LEU A 9 -8.14 -13.71 -10.89
N GLY A 10 -7.72 -12.83 -10.00
CA GLY A 10 -7.32 -11.46 -10.33
C GLY A 10 -6.10 -11.05 -9.51
N ALA A 11 -5.32 -10.13 -10.06
CA ALA A 11 -4.21 -9.50 -9.36
C ALA A 11 -4.67 -8.23 -8.65
N ILE A 12 -3.99 -7.89 -7.54
CA ILE A 12 -4.16 -6.61 -6.85
C ILE A 12 -3.00 -5.71 -7.26
N GLY A 13 -3.31 -4.55 -7.83
CA GLY A 13 -2.34 -3.49 -8.12
C GLY A 13 -2.28 -2.45 -7.01
N ILE A 14 -1.11 -1.87 -6.80
CA ILE A 14 -0.91 -0.68 -5.96
C ILE A 14 -0.57 0.48 -6.89
N PHE A 15 -1.32 1.56 -6.79
CA PHE A 15 -1.20 2.73 -7.66
C PHE A 15 -0.55 3.89 -6.91
N HIS A 16 0.08 4.79 -7.64
CA HIS A 16 0.68 6.01 -7.11
C HIS A 16 0.49 7.18 -8.09
N SER A 17 0.49 8.40 -7.57
CA SER A 17 0.23 9.61 -8.37
C SER A 17 1.52 10.36 -8.75
N VAL A 18 2.69 9.74 -8.61
CA VAL A 18 3.95 10.28 -9.14
C VAL A 18 3.92 10.29 -10.67
N ALA A 19 4.12 11.46 -11.26
CA ALA A 19 3.94 11.65 -12.70
C ALA A 19 5.02 10.95 -13.54
N GLY A 20 4.56 10.21 -14.55
CA GLY A 20 5.37 9.77 -15.69
C GLY A 20 6.48 8.76 -15.39
N GLN A 21 6.49 8.13 -14.22
CA GLN A 21 7.56 7.22 -13.79
C GLN A 21 6.97 5.96 -13.17
N ALA A 22 7.51 4.79 -13.53
CA ALA A 22 7.25 3.57 -12.81
C ALA A 22 8.12 3.55 -11.54
N ILE A 23 7.51 3.23 -10.41
CA ILE A 23 8.22 3.13 -9.12
C ILE A 23 8.29 1.68 -8.69
N GLN A 24 9.49 1.20 -8.44
CA GLN A 24 9.75 -0.09 -7.81
C GLN A 24 9.60 0.06 -6.29
N MET A 25 8.86 -0.85 -5.68
CA MET A 25 8.71 -0.91 -4.23
C MET A 25 8.79 -2.34 -3.75
N SER A 26 9.79 -2.63 -2.92
CA SER A 26 9.86 -3.87 -2.16
C SER A 26 8.71 -3.96 -1.16
N ALA A 27 8.36 -5.19 -0.75
CA ALA A 27 7.28 -5.41 0.22
C ALA A 27 7.51 -4.65 1.53
N CYS A 28 8.76 -4.59 2.00
CA CYS A 28 9.10 -3.90 3.24
C CYS A 28 9.06 -2.38 3.11
N LEU A 29 9.52 -1.84 1.98
CA LEU A 29 9.38 -0.41 1.71
C LEU A 29 7.90 -0.01 1.61
N LEU A 30 7.10 -0.84 0.94
CA LEU A 30 5.65 -0.64 0.87
C LEU A 30 5.01 -0.68 2.27
N ALA A 31 5.40 -1.64 3.12
CA ALA A 31 4.94 -1.70 4.50
C ALA A 31 5.30 -0.43 5.28
N LYS A 32 6.53 0.10 5.14
CA LYS A 32 6.95 1.36 5.78
C LYS A 32 6.05 2.53 5.36
N VAL A 33 5.67 2.62 4.08
CA VAL A 33 4.75 3.66 3.57
C VAL A 33 3.37 3.51 4.20
N PHE A 34 2.77 2.32 4.15
CA PHE A 34 1.43 2.08 4.73
C PHE A 34 1.39 2.19 6.26
N MET A 35 2.54 2.09 6.94
CA MET A 35 2.70 2.31 8.38
C MET A 35 2.99 3.78 8.73
N GLY A 36 3.21 4.65 7.73
CA GLY A 36 3.52 6.07 7.92
C GLY A 36 4.97 6.34 8.37
N VAL A 37 5.87 5.38 8.20
CA VAL A 37 7.30 5.53 8.51
C VAL A 37 8.03 6.28 7.37
N VAL A 38 7.68 5.94 6.13
CA VAL A 38 8.14 6.66 4.93
C VAL A 38 7.00 7.55 4.46
N THR A 39 7.23 8.86 4.50
CA THR A 39 6.18 9.87 4.31
C THR A 39 6.40 10.79 3.12
N THR A 40 7.55 10.70 2.44
CA THR A 40 7.86 11.50 1.25
C THR A 40 8.43 10.64 0.13
N TRP A 41 8.22 11.03 -1.12
CA TRP A 41 8.69 10.29 -2.29
C TRP A 41 10.21 10.36 -2.52
N ASP A 42 10.86 11.40 -2.01
CA ASP A 42 12.31 11.59 -2.02
C ASP A 42 13.03 10.92 -0.84
N ASN A 43 12.33 10.06 -0.10
CA ASN A 43 12.92 9.30 0.99
C ASN A 43 14.08 8.42 0.49
N ALA A 44 15.16 8.35 1.26
CA ALA A 44 16.37 7.62 0.89
C ALA A 44 16.11 6.14 0.57
N ASP A 45 15.18 5.48 1.26
CA ASP A 45 14.85 4.07 0.98
C ASP A 45 14.15 3.92 -0.39
N ILE A 46 13.31 4.89 -0.79
CA ILE A 46 12.66 4.90 -2.11
C ILE A 46 13.69 5.16 -3.20
N LEU A 47 14.56 6.16 -3.00
CA LEU A 47 15.61 6.50 -3.95
C LEU A 47 16.65 5.40 -4.12
N ALA A 48 16.92 4.62 -3.07
CA ALA A 48 17.82 3.46 -3.13
C ALA A 48 17.28 2.37 -4.07
N GLU A 49 15.97 2.12 -4.07
CA GLU A 49 15.33 1.18 -5.01
C GLU A 49 15.05 1.81 -6.38
N ASN A 50 15.08 3.14 -6.49
CA ASN A 50 14.73 3.90 -7.69
C ASN A 50 15.75 5.02 -7.96
N PRO A 51 16.99 4.71 -8.36
CA PRO A 51 18.06 5.71 -8.47
C PRO A 51 17.82 6.79 -9.54
N ASN A 52 16.93 6.51 -10.50
CA ASN A 52 16.55 7.45 -11.57
C ASN A 52 15.25 8.22 -11.27
N LEU A 53 14.65 8.03 -10.09
CA LEU A 53 13.39 8.66 -9.71
C LEU A 53 13.60 10.17 -9.54
N LYS A 54 12.82 10.95 -10.30
CA LYS A 54 12.78 12.41 -10.20
C LYS A 54 11.46 12.83 -9.59
N VAL A 55 11.49 13.31 -8.35
CA VAL A 55 10.32 13.82 -7.64
C VAL A 55 10.63 15.19 -7.05
N PRO A 56 9.65 16.10 -6.96
CA PRO A 56 9.78 17.31 -6.17
C PRO A 56 10.25 16.99 -4.74
N ALA A 57 11.24 17.72 -4.27
CA ALA A 57 11.76 17.56 -2.91
C ALA A 57 10.65 17.81 -1.89
N GLY A 58 10.55 16.95 -0.88
CA GLY A 58 9.52 17.01 0.16
C GLY A 58 8.10 16.68 -0.33
N GLN A 59 7.92 16.11 -1.51
CA GLN A 59 6.59 15.68 -1.94
C GLN A 59 6.05 14.57 -1.02
N THR A 60 5.03 14.90 -0.23
CA THR A 60 4.40 14.00 0.74
C THR A 60 3.67 12.84 0.06
N ILE A 61 3.72 11.68 0.70
CA ILE A 61 2.91 10.50 0.37
C ILE A 61 1.63 10.54 1.21
N THR A 62 0.49 10.53 0.53
CA THR A 62 -0.82 10.32 1.16
C THR A 62 -1.29 8.91 0.85
N VAL A 63 -1.46 8.09 1.88
CA VAL A 63 -1.91 6.70 1.72
C VAL A 63 -3.43 6.67 1.65
N GLY A 64 -3.99 6.26 0.51
CA GLY A 64 -5.41 5.93 0.38
C GLY A 64 -5.70 4.50 0.83
N HIS A 65 -6.75 4.30 1.62
CA HIS A 65 -7.22 2.98 2.02
C HIS A 65 -8.74 2.86 1.93
N ARG A 66 -9.22 1.61 1.82
CA ARG A 66 -10.66 1.33 1.80
C ARG A 66 -11.31 1.67 3.14
N THR A 67 -12.46 2.35 3.08
CA THR A 67 -13.25 2.72 4.27
C THR A 67 -13.82 1.50 4.97
N TYR A 68 -14.43 0.57 4.20
CA TYR A 68 -14.98 -0.67 4.73
C TYR A 68 -14.10 -1.89 4.43
N GLY A 69 -14.48 -3.04 5.03
CA GLY A 69 -13.81 -4.31 4.79
C GLY A 69 -13.71 -4.65 3.31
N SER A 70 -12.49 -4.93 2.83
CA SER A 70 -12.22 -5.20 1.41
C SER A 70 -11.34 -6.43 1.23
N SER A 71 -11.64 -7.23 0.19
CA SER A 71 -10.79 -8.36 -0.22
C SER A 71 -9.40 -7.90 -0.68
N SER A 72 -9.29 -6.74 -1.34
CA SER A 72 -8.00 -6.18 -1.74
C SER A 72 -7.16 -5.76 -0.52
N THR A 73 -7.81 -5.25 0.52
CA THR A 73 -7.15 -4.96 1.80
C THR A 73 -6.70 -6.24 2.49
N GLY A 74 -7.53 -7.29 2.50
CA GLY A 74 -7.14 -8.61 2.99
C GLY A 74 -5.93 -9.18 2.24
N GLY A 75 -5.90 -9.05 0.91
CA GLY A 75 -4.78 -9.48 0.08
C GLY A 75 -3.49 -8.71 0.36
N LEU A 76 -3.55 -7.38 0.40
CA LEU A 76 -2.39 -6.52 0.71
C LEU A 76 -1.83 -6.83 2.10
N THR A 77 -2.68 -6.82 3.12
CA THR A 77 -2.25 -6.98 4.51
C THR A 77 -1.73 -8.40 4.76
N GLY A 78 -2.34 -9.41 4.14
CA GLY A 78 -1.84 -10.78 4.13
C GLY A 78 -0.48 -10.92 3.47
N TYR A 79 -0.27 -10.25 2.33
CA TYR A 79 1.04 -10.21 1.66
C TYR A 79 2.11 -9.56 2.56
N LEU A 80 1.84 -8.37 3.09
CA LEU A 80 2.80 -7.66 3.95
C LEU A 80 3.10 -8.41 5.25
N ASN A 81 2.07 -9.01 5.86
CA ASN A 81 2.22 -9.84 7.06
C ASN A 81 2.99 -11.13 6.79
N LYS A 82 3.10 -11.60 5.54
CA LYS A 82 3.91 -12.79 5.22
C LYS A 82 5.35 -12.42 4.89
N VAL A 83 5.56 -11.34 4.14
CA VAL A 83 6.86 -11.01 3.54
C VAL A 83 7.66 -10.02 4.38
N CYS A 84 7.01 -9.18 5.18
CA CYS A 84 7.70 -8.15 5.97
C CYS A 84 7.20 -8.03 7.41
N LEU A 85 7.23 -9.12 8.18
CA LEU A 85 6.82 -9.14 9.59
C LEU A 85 7.62 -8.18 10.49
N SER A 86 8.86 -7.86 10.14
CA SER A 86 9.69 -6.93 10.91
C SER A 86 9.18 -5.49 10.87
N VAL A 87 8.38 -5.12 9.88
CA VAL A 87 7.79 -3.78 9.72
C VAL A 87 6.27 -3.81 9.87
N TRP A 88 5.62 -4.80 9.25
CA TRP A 88 4.16 -4.92 9.24
C TRP A 88 3.65 -5.71 10.45
N THR A 89 3.16 -4.99 11.47
CA THR A 89 2.69 -5.57 12.73
C THR A 89 1.17 -5.56 12.90
N LYS A 90 0.42 -5.17 11.86
CA LYS A 90 -1.05 -5.03 11.91
C LYS A 90 -1.82 -6.33 11.61
N GLY A 91 -1.13 -7.42 11.30
CA GLY A 91 -1.76 -8.71 10.94
C GLY A 91 -2.34 -8.73 9.52
N ALA A 92 -3.07 -9.80 9.20
CA ALA A 92 -3.73 -10.01 7.91
C ALA A 92 -5.25 -9.92 8.09
N ASN A 93 -5.85 -8.78 7.70
CA ASN A 93 -7.26 -8.48 7.93
C ASN A 93 -7.86 -7.72 6.75
N SER A 94 -9.16 -7.92 6.49
CA SER A 94 -9.90 -7.16 5.47
C SER A 94 -10.27 -5.75 5.93
N ALA A 95 -10.23 -5.47 7.24
CA ALA A 95 -10.41 -4.17 7.87
C ALA A 95 -9.45 -4.04 9.07
N LEU A 96 -8.82 -2.88 9.23
CA LEU A 96 -7.87 -2.60 10.31
C LEU A 96 -7.79 -1.09 10.60
N ALA A 97 -7.21 -0.72 11.73
CA ALA A 97 -6.92 0.66 12.06
C ALA A 97 -5.66 1.15 11.30
N TRP A 98 -5.85 2.09 10.38
CA TRP A 98 -4.78 2.73 9.62
C TRP A 98 -4.14 3.88 10.40
N PRO A 99 -2.88 4.27 10.09
CA PRO A 99 -2.31 5.50 10.64
C PRO A 99 -3.23 6.71 10.37
N ALA A 100 -3.27 7.67 11.29
CA ALA A 100 -4.14 8.86 11.18
C ALA A 100 -3.84 9.75 9.95
N SER A 101 -2.65 9.62 9.38
CA SER A 101 -2.27 10.30 8.13
C SER A 101 -2.88 9.68 6.87
N ALA A 102 -3.41 8.44 6.96
CA ALA A 102 -4.02 7.76 5.84
C ALA A 102 -5.45 8.25 5.60
N GLN A 103 -5.87 8.27 4.33
CA GLN A 103 -7.18 8.74 3.90
C GLN A 103 -8.11 7.57 3.60
N ALA A 104 -9.25 7.54 4.29
CA ALA A 104 -10.31 6.59 4.03
C ALA A 104 -11.09 7.00 2.77
N VAL A 105 -11.13 6.11 1.78
CA VAL A 105 -11.82 6.33 0.50
C VAL A 105 -12.65 5.11 0.14
N GLU A 106 -13.77 5.32 -0.56
CA GLU A 106 -14.67 4.23 -0.94
C GLU A 106 -14.84 4.14 -2.46
N GLY A 107 -14.92 2.89 -2.94
CA GLY A 107 -14.94 2.57 -4.36
C GLY A 107 -13.62 2.84 -5.07
N SER A 108 -13.47 2.26 -6.26
CA SER A 108 -12.32 2.53 -7.15
C SER A 108 -12.16 4.02 -7.52
N PRO A 109 -13.24 4.80 -7.74
CA PRO A 109 -13.10 6.23 -8.04
C PRO A 109 -12.46 7.04 -6.91
N GLY A 110 -12.56 6.59 -5.66
CA GLY A 110 -11.93 7.25 -4.52
C GLY A 110 -10.44 6.96 -4.37
N MET A 111 -9.90 5.95 -5.06
CA MET A 111 -8.49 5.52 -4.97
C MET A 111 -7.57 6.27 -5.96
N GLN A 112 -7.91 7.51 -6.35
CA GLN A 112 -7.19 8.33 -7.34
C GLN A 112 -6.18 9.29 -6.68
#